data_AF-A0A6S7KRV6-F1
#
_entry.id   AF-A0A6S7KRV6-F1
#
_cell.length_a   1.000
_cell.length_b   1.000
_cell.length_c   1.000
_cell.angle_alpha   90.00
_cell.angle_beta   90.00
_cell.angle_gamma   90.00
#
_symmetry.space_group_name_H-M   'P 1'
#
loop_
_entity.id
_entity.type
_entity.pdbx_description
1 polymer ?
#
loop_
_entity_poly.entity_id
_entity_poly.type
_entity_poly.pdbx_seq_one_letter_code
_entity_poly.pdbx_strand_id
1 'polypeptide(L)'
;MAQTKRKSGRGRSRGRGRGGLVPEESAEARQAAQENQLQDLVLNLPHDVLQQLALELLRRHPDVYMDLVNGEIPNQPPQADPGRLTNQPPPADQQPLNQYPVQPLPDQPPPVDQQSPNQPPPDQPPPDQPSLDQPPPDHPNEDLAWCYCGACRSMPTQTENKCCCKRRMQCMTTMPLFQHIVLDANVLEIQMRYREDILAMAHHRNNENFRHAAYRQFVLWHHGKLGKGDRRVVPSCCVLAIRARYPSANGFYVGFRPARL
;
A
#
# COMPACT_ATOMS: atom_id res chain seq x y z
N MET A 1 91.23 -20.14 24.99
CA MET A 1 90.48 -19.52 26.10
C MET A 1 89.15 -20.24 26.27
N ALA A 2 88.83 -20.63 27.52
CA ALA A 2 87.54 -20.96 28.15
C ALA A 2 86.55 -21.90 27.41
N GLN A 3 86.28 -23.14 27.85
CA GLN A 3 85.56 -23.61 29.06
C GLN A 3 84.01 -23.59 28.99
N THR A 4 83.42 -24.80 28.99
CA THR A 4 82.21 -25.23 29.77
C THR A 4 80.85 -24.59 29.39
N LYS A 5 79.66 -25.18 29.60
CA LYS A 5 79.15 -26.07 30.66
C LYS A 5 77.74 -26.57 30.25
N ARG A 6 77.40 -27.79 30.67
CA ARG A 6 76.05 -28.37 30.76
C ARG A 6 75.13 -27.51 31.66
N LYS A 7 73.80 -27.53 31.45
CA LYS A 7 72.79 -27.99 32.44
C LYS A 7 71.32 -27.75 32.02
N SER A 8 70.58 -28.87 32.01
CA SER A 8 69.22 -29.08 32.55
C SER A 8 68.59 -27.92 33.33
N GLY A 9 67.34 -27.57 32.97
CA GLY A 9 66.40 -26.85 33.82
C GLY A 9 64.97 -27.41 33.67
N ARG A 10 64.54 -28.20 34.67
CA ARG A 10 63.12 -28.57 34.89
C ARG A 10 62.34 -27.32 35.30
N GLY A 11 61.31 -26.95 34.56
CA GLY A 11 60.28 -25.98 34.95
C GLY A 11 58.94 -26.69 35.15
N ARG A 12 58.57 -26.91 36.41
CA ARG A 12 57.30 -27.47 36.86
C ARG A 12 56.19 -26.41 36.75
N SER A 13 54.97 -26.87 36.48
CA SER A 13 53.69 -26.34 36.97
C SER A 13 53.19 -24.99 36.43
N ARG A 14 51.99 -25.00 35.85
CA ARG A 14 50.73 -24.76 36.56
C ARG A 14 49.56 -24.92 35.59
N GLY A 15 48.63 -25.81 35.93
CA GLY A 15 47.36 -25.93 35.25
C GLY A 15 46.66 -24.57 35.24
N ARG A 16 46.26 -24.11 34.06
CA ARG A 16 45.23 -23.10 33.94
C ARG A 16 43.93 -23.86 33.74
N GLY A 17 43.04 -23.64 34.69
CA GLY A 17 41.72 -24.24 34.72
C GLY A 17 41.03 -24.08 33.38
N ARG A 18 40.38 -25.16 32.97
CA ARG A 18 39.18 -25.11 32.15
C ARG A 18 38.17 -24.24 32.91
N GLY A 19 38.27 -22.92 32.74
CA GLY A 19 37.13 -22.05 32.92
C GLY A 19 36.10 -22.57 31.94
N GLY A 20 35.04 -23.18 32.46
CA GLY A 20 33.88 -23.49 31.65
C GLY A 20 33.45 -22.19 30.99
N LEU A 21 33.57 -22.14 29.66
CA LEU A 21 32.82 -21.18 28.87
C LEU A 21 31.37 -21.47 29.23
N VAL A 22 30.76 -20.54 29.97
CA VAL A 22 29.30 -20.46 30.04
C VAL A 22 28.83 -20.57 28.59
N PRO A 23 27.92 -21.51 28.24
CA PRO A 23 27.45 -21.62 26.86
C PRO A 23 27.00 -20.24 26.42
N GLU A 24 27.70 -19.66 25.45
CA GLU A 24 27.28 -18.39 24.85
C GLU A 24 25.98 -18.75 24.13
N GLU A 25 24.87 -18.36 24.74
CA GLU A 25 23.54 -18.65 24.24
C GLU A 25 23.50 -18.16 22.80
N SER A 26 23.24 -19.07 21.85
CA SER A 26 23.32 -18.73 20.43
C SER A 26 22.43 -17.52 20.15
N ALA A 27 22.81 -16.70 19.17
CA ALA A 27 21.99 -15.54 18.80
C ALA A 27 20.52 -15.95 18.51
N GLU A 28 20.33 -17.16 17.99
CA GLU A 28 19.02 -17.78 17.77
C GLU A 28 18.25 -18.06 19.06
N ALA A 29 18.90 -18.58 20.10
CA ALA A 29 18.27 -18.82 21.40
C ALA A 29 17.85 -17.51 22.08
N ARG A 30 18.69 -16.46 21.98
CA ARG A 30 18.36 -15.11 22.47
C ARG A 30 17.18 -14.50 21.71
N GLN A 31 17.13 -14.67 20.39
CA GLN A 31 16.01 -14.22 19.57
C GLN A 31 14.71 -14.95 19.93
N ALA A 32 14.76 -16.27 20.09
CA ALA A 32 13.60 -17.07 20.49
C ALA A 32 13.11 -16.69 21.91
N ALA A 33 14.02 -16.45 22.85
CA ALA A 33 13.67 -15.98 24.19
C ALA A 33 13.01 -14.59 24.15
N GLN A 34 13.53 -13.68 23.33
CA GLN A 34 12.97 -12.35 23.13
C GLN A 34 11.57 -12.42 22.49
N GLU A 35 11.36 -13.30 21.52
CA GLU A 35 10.06 -13.50 20.87
C GLU A 35 9.02 -14.06 21.85
N ASN A 36 9.39 -15.08 22.65
CA ASN A 36 8.52 -15.64 23.67
C ASN A 36 8.14 -14.61 24.74
N GLN A 37 9.09 -13.78 25.17
CA GLN A 37 8.82 -12.69 26.11
C GLN A 37 7.84 -11.67 25.51
N LEU A 38 7.95 -11.38 24.22
CA LEU A 38 7.06 -10.44 23.54
C LEU A 38 5.64 -11.02 23.37
N GLN A 39 5.52 -12.32 23.07
CA GLN A 39 4.22 -13.00 23.02
C GLN A 39 3.52 -12.99 24.39
N ASP A 40 4.24 -13.29 25.47
CA ASP A 40 3.69 -13.26 26.82
C ASP A 40 3.20 -11.85 27.22
N LEU A 41 3.98 -10.82 26.89
CA LEU A 41 3.55 -9.44 27.10
C LEU A 41 2.25 -9.11 26.34
N VAL A 42 2.14 -9.51 25.07
CA VAL A 42 0.96 -9.24 24.24
C VAL A 42 -0.27 -9.98 24.76
N LEU A 43 -0.14 -11.25 25.17
CA LEU A 43 -1.25 -12.05 25.69
C LEU A 43 -1.77 -11.55 27.04
N ASN A 44 -0.91 -10.92 27.85
CA ASN A 44 -1.27 -10.39 29.15
C ASN A 44 -1.75 -8.93 29.11
N LEU A 45 -1.79 -8.29 27.93
CA LEU A 45 -2.34 -6.93 27.80
C LEU A 45 -3.88 -6.94 27.84
N PRO A 46 -4.50 -5.98 28.55
CA PRO A 46 -5.94 -5.73 28.46
C PRO A 46 -6.37 -5.43 27.02
N HIS A 47 -7.56 -5.91 26.63
CA HIS A 47 -8.02 -5.83 25.23
C HIS A 47 -8.16 -4.39 24.72
N ASP A 48 -8.58 -3.46 25.58
CA ASP A 48 -8.70 -2.03 25.28
C ASP A 48 -7.33 -1.39 25.00
N VAL A 49 -6.31 -1.73 25.80
CA VAL A 49 -4.93 -1.26 25.60
C VAL A 49 -4.35 -1.85 24.31
N LEU A 50 -4.60 -3.13 24.05
CA LEU A 50 -4.19 -3.79 22.82
C LEU A 50 -4.82 -3.13 21.59
N GLN A 51 -6.11 -2.78 21.67
CA GLN A 51 -6.82 -2.10 20.58
C GLN A 51 -6.26 -0.69 20.31
N GLN A 52 -5.97 0.09 21.36
CA GLN A 52 -5.34 1.41 21.22
C GLN A 52 -3.93 1.31 20.63
N LEU A 53 -3.14 0.34 21.11
CA LEU A 53 -1.79 0.11 20.61
C LEU A 53 -1.82 -0.31 19.13
N ALA A 54 -2.73 -1.22 18.76
CA ALA A 54 -2.90 -1.67 17.38
C ALA A 54 -3.27 -0.49 16.46
N LEU A 55 -4.24 0.35 16.85
CA LEU A 55 -4.61 1.53 16.07
C LEU A 55 -3.44 2.50 15.91
N GLU A 56 -2.67 2.76 16.96
CA GLU A 56 -1.54 3.67 16.90
C GLU A 56 -0.37 3.10 16.06
N LEU A 57 -0.13 1.79 16.12
CA LEU A 57 0.86 1.11 15.29
C LEU A 57 0.46 1.13 13.81
N LEU A 58 -0.82 0.88 13.50
CA LEU A 58 -1.35 0.98 12.13
C LEU A 58 -1.28 2.40 11.57
N ARG A 59 -1.48 3.42 12.43
CA ARG A 59 -1.35 4.82 12.05
C ARG A 59 0.11 5.22 11.77
N ARG A 60 1.07 4.67 12.53
CA ARG A 60 2.50 4.94 12.38
C ARG A 60 3.18 4.13 11.28
N HIS A 61 2.64 2.95 10.96
CA HIS A 61 3.18 2.05 9.94
C HIS A 61 2.09 1.69 8.91
N PRO A 62 1.90 2.54 7.89
CA PRO A 62 0.90 2.32 6.83
C PRO A 62 1.07 0.98 6.11
N ASP A 63 2.29 0.46 6.05
CA ASP A 63 2.62 -0.82 5.39
C ASP A 63 1.95 -2.00 6.11
N VAL A 64 2.03 -2.02 7.45
CA VAL A 64 1.39 -3.05 8.30
C VAL A 64 -0.14 -2.99 8.19
N TYR A 65 -0.69 -1.78 8.01
CA TYR A 65 -2.12 -1.62 7.72
C TYR A 65 -2.49 -2.25 6.38
N MET A 66 -1.69 -2.06 5.34
CA MET A 66 -1.95 -2.68 4.05
C MET A 66 -1.82 -4.21 4.13
N ASP A 67 -0.84 -4.73 4.86
CA ASP A 67 -0.69 -6.18 5.09
C ASP A 67 -1.91 -6.77 5.82
N LEU A 68 -2.39 -6.11 6.87
CA LEU A 68 -3.61 -6.49 7.59
C LEU A 68 -4.85 -6.44 6.69
N VAL A 69 -5.01 -5.37 5.91
CA VAL A 69 -6.13 -5.19 4.97
C VAL A 69 -6.09 -6.23 3.84
N ASN A 70 -4.88 -6.65 3.44
CA ASN A 70 -4.66 -7.69 2.43
C ASN A 70 -4.73 -9.12 3.00
N GLY A 71 -4.84 -9.29 4.32
CA GLY A 71 -4.86 -10.59 5.00
C GLY A 71 -3.50 -11.28 5.07
N GLU A 72 -2.41 -10.58 4.78
CA GLU A 72 -1.03 -11.10 4.82
C GLU A 72 -0.44 -10.81 6.19
N ILE A 73 -0.93 -11.48 7.25
CA ILE A 73 -0.21 -11.48 8.53
C ILE A 73 0.98 -12.44 8.36
N PRO A 74 2.25 -12.01 8.53
CA PRO A 74 3.45 -12.82 8.21
C PRO A 74 3.70 -14.05 9.10
N ASN A 75 2.67 -14.65 9.70
CA ASN A 75 2.79 -15.87 10.51
C ASN A 75 1.62 -16.85 10.29
N GLN A 76 1.13 -16.99 9.05
CA GLN A 76 0.47 -18.22 8.67
C GLN A 76 1.49 -19.13 7.96
N PRO A 77 1.79 -20.34 8.48
CA PRO A 77 2.49 -21.33 7.67
C PRO A 77 1.69 -21.57 6.39
N PRO A 78 2.35 -21.81 5.23
CA PRO A 78 1.70 -21.87 3.94
C PRO A 78 0.51 -22.82 4.00
N GLN A 79 -0.70 -22.27 3.86
CA GLN A 79 -1.92 -23.08 3.86
C GLN A 79 -1.86 -24.00 2.65
N ALA A 80 -1.87 -25.31 2.92
CA ALA A 80 -2.05 -26.31 1.89
C ALA A 80 -3.40 -26.12 1.21
N ASP A 81 -3.35 -26.14 -0.11
CA ASP A 81 -4.42 -25.95 -1.09
C ASP A 81 -5.72 -26.70 -0.71
N PRO A 82 -6.85 -26.02 -0.42
CA PRO A 82 -8.10 -26.69 -0.11
C PRO A 82 -8.87 -27.04 -1.39
N GLY A 83 -8.22 -27.77 -2.29
CA GLY A 83 -8.86 -28.50 -3.37
C GLY A 83 -9.50 -29.78 -2.83
N ARG A 84 -10.52 -29.68 -1.97
CA ARG A 84 -11.40 -30.83 -1.66
C ARG A 84 -12.82 -30.37 -1.35
N LEU A 85 -13.67 -30.50 -2.37
CA LEU A 85 -15.12 -30.37 -2.29
C LEU A 85 -15.67 -31.29 -1.19
N THR A 86 -16.27 -30.71 -0.16
CA THR A 86 -17.28 -31.40 0.65
C THR A 86 -18.55 -30.54 0.64
N ASN A 87 -19.57 -31.07 -0.02
CA ASN A 87 -20.93 -30.54 0.03
C ASN A 87 -21.45 -30.66 1.46
N GLN A 88 -21.70 -29.53 2.13
CA GLN A 88 -22.59 -29.47 3.29
C GLN A 88 -23.69 -28.43 3.02
N PRO A 89 -24.98 -28.76 3.25
CA PRO A 89 -26.07 -27.81 3.12
C PRO A 89 -26.02 -26.76 4.24
N PRO A 90 -26.54 -25.53 4.01
CA PRO A 90 -26.45 -24.43 4.96
C PRO A 90 -27.32 -24.69 6.20
N PRO A 91 -26.86 -24.32 7.41
CA PRO A 91 -27.73 -24.27 8.58
C PRO A 91 -28.73 -23.12 8.44
N ALA A 92 -29.99 -23.47 8.67
CA ALA A 92 -31.07 -22.52 8.93
C ALA A 92 -30.83 -21.78 10.25
N ASP A 93 -31.51 -20.63 10.37
CA ASP A 93 -31.61 -19.76 11.53
C ASP A 93 -30.46 -18.76 11.77
N GLN A 94 -30.66 -17.56 11.23
CA GLN A 94 -30.41 -16.32 11.97
C GLN A 94 -31.30 -15.19 11.43
N GLN A 95 -32.13 -14.67 12.35
CA GLN A 95 -33.14 -13.63 12.17
C GLN A 95 -32.54 -12.26 11.83
N PRO A 96 -33.32 -11.33 11.22
CA PRO A 96 -32.80 -10.05 10.75
C PRO A 96 -32.56 -9.06 11.90
N LEU A 97 -31.34 -8.53 12.01
CA LEU A 97 -31.06 -7.29 12.75
C LEU A 97 -31.25 -6.10 11.80
N ASN A 98 -32.50 -5.73 11.55
CA ASN A 98 -32.88 -4.42 11.01
C ASN A 98 -33.77 -3.73 12.04
N GLN A 99 -33.18 -2.92 12.91
CA GLN A 99 -33.88 -1.85 13.62
C GLN A 99 -32.87 -0.86 14.19
N TYR A 100 -32.52 0.16 13.41
CA TYR A 100 -32.09 1.44 13.97
C TYR A 100 -33.18 2.47 13.65
N PRO A 101 -33.69 3.21 14.64
CA PRO A 101 -34.71 4.22 14.42
C PRO A 101 -34.14 5.40 13.63
N VAL A 102 -34.78 5.72 12.50
CA VAL A 102 -34.53 6.94 11.71
C VAL A 102 -35.09 8.13 12.49
N GLN A 103 -34.25 9.09 12.85
CA GLN A 103 -34.71 10.37 13.40
C GLN A 103 -35.22 11.29 12.28
N PRO A 104 -36.32 12.05 12.47
CA PRO A 104 -36.78 13.01 11.48
C PRO A 104 -35.86 14.24 11.41
N LEU A 105 -35.51 14.66 10.20
CA LEU A 105 -34.81 15.92 9.93
C LEU A 105 -35.78 17.11 10.10
N PRO A 106 -35.39 18.25 10.69
CA PRO A 106 -36.27 19.40 10.86
C PRO A 106 -36.62 20.09 9.53
N ASP A 107 -37.88 20.51 9.43
CA ASP A 107 -38.48 21.21 8.28
C ASP A 107 -37.72 22.50 7.93
N GLN A 108 -37.34 22.64 6.65
CA GLN A 108 -36.89 23.90 6.09
C GLN A 108 -38.11 24.77 5.72
N PRO A 109 -38.10 26.09 6.00
CA PRO A 109 -39.19 26.97 5.61
C PRO A 109 -39.28 27.16 4.09
N PRO A 110 -40.47 27.43 3.54
CA PRO A 110 -40.69 27.50 2.10
C PRO A 110 -39.97 28.70 1.45
N PRO A 111 -39.52 28.59 0.19
CA PRO A 111 -39.01 29.73 -0.55
C PRO A 111 -40.12 30.73 -0.85
N VAL A 112 -39.80 32.00 -0.65
CA VAL A 112 -40.66 33.17 -0.84
C VAL A 112 -40.87 33.42 -2.33
N ASP A 113 -42.13 33.56 -2.73
CA ASP A 113 -42.57 33.97 -4.07
C ASP A 113 -41.92 35.30 -4.50
N GLN A 114 -41.22 35.29 -5.63
CA GLN A 114 -40.99 36.50 -6.43
C GLN A 114 -41.43 36.20 -7.85
N GLN A 115 -42.54 36.83 -8.22
CA GLN A 115 -43.14 36.74 -9.55
C GLN A 115 -42.63 37.85 -10.47
N SER A 116 -42.34 37.42 -11.71
CA SER A 116 -42.46 38.16 -12.99
C SER A 116 -41.40 39.22 -13.37
N PRO A 117 -41.33 39.61 -14.66
CA PRO A 117 -41.65 38.89 -15.91
C PRO A 117 -40.53 39.07 -16.96
N ASN A 118 -40.31 38.10 -17.85
CA ASN A 118 -39.81 38.38 -19.21
C ASN A 118 -39.92 37.13 -20.09
N GLN A 119 -40.92 37.12 -20.98
CA GLN A 119 -40.93 36.28 -22.17
C GLN A 119 -40.53 37.14 -23.37
N PRO A 120 -39.67 36.62 -24.27
CA PRO A 120 -39.68 36.99 -25.68
C PRO A 120 -40.22 35.82 -26.56
N PRO A 121 -40.58 36.11 -27.83
CA PRO A 121 -41.69 35.49 -28.58
C PRO A 121 -41.31 34.19 -29.33
N PRO A 122 -42.29 33.47 -29.94
CA PRO A 122 -42.11 32.14 -30.50
C PRO A 122 -41.55 32.17 -31.94
N ASP A 123 -41.28 30.96 -32.45
CA ASP A 123 -40.86 30.60 -33.82
C ASP A 123 -39.35 30.49 -34.08
N GLN A 124 -38.76 29.37 -33.64
CA GLN A 124 -37.75 28.63 -34.42
C GLN A 124 -37.94 27.11 -34.26
N PRO A 125 -37.98 26.32 -35.35
CA PRO A 125 -38.04 24.86 -35.28
C PRO A 125 -36.69 24.27 -34.82
N PRO A 126 -36.68 23.18 -34.02
CA PRO A 126 -35.46 22.66 -33.42
C PRO A 126 -34.55 21.97 -34.45
N PRO A 127 -33.23 22.18 -34.39
CA PRO A 127 -32.27 21.34 -35.13
C PRO A 127 -32.17 19.95 -34.48
N ASP A 128 -31.98 18.94 -35.33
CA ASP A 128 -31.94 17.51 -35.05
C ASP A 128 -31.31 17.15 -33.70
N GLN A 129 -32.11 16.57 -32.81
CA GLN A 129 -31.64 15.92 -31.60
C GLN A 129 -30.96 14.58 -31.96
N PRO A 130 -29.73 14.31 -31.51
CA PRO A 130 -29.25 12.93 -31.47
C PRO A 130 -30.05 12.18 -30.40
N SER A 131 -30.70 11.10 -30.81
CA SER A 131 -31.56 10.24 -30.00
C SER A 131 -30.85 9.79 -28.72
N LEU A 132 -31.40 10.17 -27.56
CA LEU A 132 -30.98 9.76 -26.21
C LEU A 132 -31.52 8.37 -25.86
N ASP A 133 -31.37 7.39 -26.75
CA ASP A 133 -31.72 5.98 -26.51
C ASP A 133 -30.50 5.08 -26.72
N GLN A 134 -29.44 5.34 -25.97
CA GLN A 134 -28.49 4.30 -25.62
C GLN A 134 -28.48 4.19 -24.09
N PRO A 135 -29.00 3.09 -23.50
CA PRO A 135 -28.73 2.83 -22.09
C PRO A 135 -27.21 2.81 -21.88
N PRO A 136 -26.73 3.22 -20.69
CA PRO A 136 -25.31 3.10 -20.37
C PRO A 136 -24.88 1.66 -20.68
N PRO A 137 -23.71 1.42 -21.30
CA PRO A 137 -23.24 0.06 -21.47
C PRO A 137 -22.97 -0.54 -20.08
N ASP A 138 -23.99 -1.17 -19.50
CA ASP A 138 -23.94 -2.06 -18.33
C ASP A 138 -23.37 -3.43 -18.74
N HIS A 139 -22.40 -3.43 -19.66
CA HIS A 139 -21.47 -4.52 -19.77
C HIS A 139 -20.32 -4.17 -18.82
N PRO A 140 -20.15 -4.87 -17.67
CA PRO A 140 -18.88 -4.78 -16.97
C PRO A 140 -17.82 -5.14 -18.00
N ASN A 141 -17.04 -4.14 -18.42
CA ASN A 141 -16.08 -4.28 -19.50
C ASN A 141 -15.23 -5.53 -19.20
N GLU A 142 -15.40 -6.62 -19.97
CA GLU A 142 -14.71 -7.90 -19.71
C GLU A 142 -13.19 -7.68 -19.64
N ASP A 143 -12.70 -6.66 -20.35
CA ASP A 143 -11.32 -6.17 -20.35
C ASP A 143 -10.79 -5.71 -18.98
N LEU A 144 -11.67 -5.48 -18.00
CA LEU A 144 -11.37 -5.00 -16.65
C LEU A 144 -11.73 -6.01 -15.55
N ALA A 145 -11.90 -7.30 -15.86
CA ALA A 145 -12.18 -8.34 -14.86
C ALA A 145 -11.16 -8.39 -13.69
N TRP A 146 -9.94 -7.90 -13.92
CA TRP A 146 -8.86 -7.79 -12.91
C TRP A 146 -8.98 -6.54 -12.00
N CYS A 147 -9.92 -5.63 -12.27
CA CYS A 147 -10.12 -4.42 -11.50
C CYS A 147 -11.10 -4.65 -10.34
N TYR A 148 -10.65 -4.35 -9.13
CA TYR A 148 -11.47 -4.45 -7.93
C TYR A 148 -11.89 -3.10 -7.35
N CYS A 149 -11.23 -2.01 -7.74
CA CYS A 149 -11.47 -0.68 -7.17
C CYS A 149 -12.41 0.22 -7.99
N GLY A 150 -12.77 -0.19 -9.21
CA GLY A 150 -13.61 0.57 -10.15
C GLY A 150 -12.94 1.76 -10.85
N ALA A 151 -11.72 2.13 -10.47
CA ALA A 151 -11.03 3.32 -11.02
C ALA A 151 -9.89 2.99 -12.01
N CYS A 152 -9.65 1.71 -12.31
CA CYS A 152 -8.61 1.32 -13.27
C CYS A 152 -9.11 1.46 -14.72
N ARG A 153 -8.16 1.52 -15.66
CA ARG A 153 -8.40 1.35 -17.10
C ARG A 153 -7.39 0.36 -17.68
N SER A 154 -7.69 -0.20 -18.86
CA SER A 154 -6.74 -1.03 -19.58
C SER A 154 -5.48 -0.23 -19.94
N MET A 155 -4.32 -0.81 -19.65
CA MET A 155 -3.00 -0.27 -19.94
C MET A 155 -2.42 -0.97 -21.19
N PRO A 156 -1.46 -0.35 -21.90
CA PRO A 156 -0.93 -0.90 -23.15
C PRO A 156 -0.32 -2.30 -23.03
N THR A 157 0.16 -2.68 -21.84
CA THR A 157 0.74 -4.01 -21.60
C THR A 157 0.00 -4.75 -20.51
N GLN A 158 -0.10 -6.08 -20.63
CA GLN A 158 -0.76 -6.93 -19.63
C GLN A 158 -0.08 -6.85 -18.26
N THR A 159 1.24 -6.66 -18.23
CA THR A 159 2.01 -6.47 -17.00
C THR A 159 1.55 -5.23 -16.22
N GLU A 160 1.10 -4.19 -16.91
CA GLU A 160 0.60 -2.94 -16.33
C GLU A 160 -0.88 -2.99 -15.92
N ASN A 161 -1.61 -4.04 -16.29
CA ASN A 161 -3.00 -4.27 -15.89
C ASN A 161 -3.07 -4.81 -14.45
N LYS A 162 -2.75 -3.93 -13.49
CA LYS A 162 -2.78 -4.20 -12.06
C LYS A 162 -3.73 -3.24 -11.33
N CYS A 163 -4.56 -3.80 -10.45
CA CYS A 163 -5.43 -3.02 -9.56
C CYS A 163 -4.69 -2.70 -8.25
N CYS A 164 -5.06 -1.60 -7.59
CA CYS A 164 -4.54 -1.26 -6.27
C CYS A 164 -5.11 -2.13 -5.14
N CYS A 165 -6.20 -2.86 -5.42
CA CYS A 165 -6.87 -3.72 -4.46
C CYS A 165 -6.80 -5.18 -4.95
N LYS A 166 -6.69 -6.14 -4.02
CA LYS A 166 -6.79 -7.59 -4.31
C LYS A 166 -8.23 -8.13 -4.25
N ARG A 167 -9.16 -7.33 -3.70
CA ARG A 167 -10.60 -7.60 -3.54
C ARG A 167 -11.39 -6.31 -3.64
N ARG A 168 -12.72 -6.39 -3.84
CA ARG A 168 -13.58 -5.23 -4.10
C ARG A 168 -13.61 -4.28 -2.92
N MET A 169 -12.95 -3.12 -3.05
CA MET A 169 -12.72 -2.13 -2.00
C MET A 169 -12.61 -0.72 -2.61
N GLN A 170 -12.65 0.30 -1.75
CA GLN A 170 -12.43 1.67 -2.17
C GLN A 170 -11.01 1.85 -2.73
N CYS A 171 -10.89 2.55 -3.86
CA CYS A 171 -9.61 2.77 -4.52
C CYS A 171 -8.66 3.58 -3.63
N MET A 172 -7.39 3.16 -3.51
CA MET A 172 -6.41 3.89 -2.69
C MET A 172 -6.20 5.34 -3.16
N THR A 173 -6.50 5.67 -4.42
CA THR A 173 -6.38 7.04 -4.95
C THR A 173 -7.39 8.00 -4.33
N THR A 174 -8.44 7.50 -3.67
CA THR A 174 -9.41 8.34 -2.94
C THR A 174 -8.96 8.64 -1.51
N MET A 175 -7.92 7.96 -1.01
CA MET A 175 -7.39 8.22 0.32
C MET A 175 -6.67 9.58 0.33
N PRO A 176 -6.91 10.46 1.32
CA PRO A 176 -6.17 11.72 1.45
C PRO A 176 -4.66 11.53 1.50
N LEU A 177 -4.22 10.43 2.09
CA LEU A 177 -2.80 10.09 2.18
C LEU A 177 -2.15 9.89 0.79
N PHE A 178 -2.88 9.33 -0.18
CA PHE A 178 -2.38 9.22 -1.55
C PHE A 178 -2.13 10.60 -2.17
N GLN A 179 -3.03 11.55 -1.92
CA GLN A 179 -2.87 12.92 -2.41
C GLN A 179 -1.63 13.58 -1.80
N HIS A 180 -1.43 13.46 -0.49
CA HIS A 180 -0.28 14.07 0.20
C HIS A 180 1.05 13.39 -0.15
N ILE A 181 1.10 12.06 -0.21
CA ILE A 181 2.36 11.34 -0.42
C ILE A 181 2.74 11.30 -1.91
N VAL A 182 1.77 11.11 -2.81
CA VAL A 182 2.06 10.77 -4.21
C VAL A 182 1.79 11.92 -5.18
N LEU A 183 0.85 12.82 -4.87
CA LEU A 183 0.41 13.88 -5.80
C LEU A 183 0.75 15.31 -5.36
N ASP A 184 1.27 15.50 -4.15
CA ASP A 184 1.67 16.80 -3.63
C ASP A 184 3.03 17.22 -4.21
N ALA A 185 3.03 18.35 -4.94
CA ALA A 185 4.23 18.85 -5.59
C ALA A 185 5.34 19.21 -4.59
N ASN A 186 5.00 19.71 -3.39
CA ASN A 186 6.00 20.09 -2.40
C ASN A 186 6.72 18.85 -1.85
N VAL A 187 5.97 17.78 -1.59
CA VAL A 187 6.53 16.50 -1.12
C VAL A 187 7.43 15.90 -2.20
N LEU A 188 6.98 15.87 -3.45
CA LEU A 188 7.79 15.37 -4.57
C LEU A 188 9.02 16.25 -4.84
N GLU A 189 8.94 17.56 -4.62
CA GLU A 189 10.08 18.44 -4.77
C GLU A 189 11.15 18.18 -3.70
N ILE A 190 10.75 17.97 -2.44
CA ILE A 190 11.66 17.57 -1.37
C ILE A 190 12.32 16.23 -1.73
N GLN A 191 11.53 15.26 -2.20
CA GLN A 191 12.06 13.97 -2.65
C GLN A 191 13.09 14.15 -3.78
N MET A 192 12.81 15.00 -4.78
CA MET A 192 13.77 15.29 -5.84
C MET A 192 15.05 15.91 -5.27
N ARG A 193 14.96 16.94 -4.42
CA ARG A 193 16.15 17.59 -3.81
C ARG A 193 17.02 16.61 -3.03
N TYR A 194 16.42 15.73 -2.23
CA TYR A 194 17.15 14.68 -1.52
C TYR A 194 17.93 13.76 -2.47
N ARG A 195 17.35 13.46 -3.62
CA ARG A 195 18.01 12.63 -4.64
C ARG A 195 19.10 13.38 -5.40
N GLU A 196 18.91 14.66 -5.65
CA GLU A 196 19.92 15.52 -6.26
C GLU A 196 21.17 15.59 -5.38
N ASP A 197 20.97 15.71 -4.07
CA ASP A 197 22.05 15.73 -3.09
C ASP A 197 22.83 14.41 -3.07
N ILE A 198 22.12 13.28 -3.05
CA ILE A 198 22.76 11.95 -3.04
C ILE A 198 23.46 11.62 -4.37
N LEU A 199 22.85 11.98 -5.51
CA LEU A 199 23.32 11.56 -6.83
C LEU A 199 24.17 12.62 -7.54
N ALA A 200 24.27 13.83 -7.00
CA ALA A 200 24.86 14.99 -7.67
C ALA A 200 24.28 15.21 -9.10
N MET A 201 22.98 15.01 -9.27
CA MET A 201 22.28 15.11 -10.55
C MET A 201 21.03 15.97 -10.42
N ALA A 202 20.99 17.12 -11.09
CA ALA A 202 19.84 18.02 -11.07
C ALA A 202 18.64 17.47 -11.85
N HIS A 203 17.44 17.69 -11.32
CA HIS A 203 16.16 17.41 -11.96
C HIS A 203 15.47 18.70 -12.41
N HIS A 204 14.97 18.78 -13.64
CA HIS A 204 14.10 19.90 -14.03
C HIS A 204 12.75 19.80 -13.33
N ARG A 205 12.17 20.91 -12.87
CA ARG A 205 10.85 20.92 -12.19
C ARG A 205 9.72 20.96 -13.22
N ASN A 206 9.66 19.93 -14.05
CA ASN A 206 8.64 19.74 -15.08
C ASN A 206 7.75 18.54 -14.76
N ASN A 207 6.61 18.43 -15.45
CA ASN A 207 5.65 17.35 -15.21
C ASN A 207 6.25 15.95 -15.42
N GLU A 208 7.23 15.81 -16.30
CA GLU A 208 7.92 14.52 -16.50
C GLU A 208 8.65 14.07 -15.24
N ASN A 209 9.49 14.93 -14.65
CA ASN A 209 10.19 14.60 -13.42
C ASN A 209 9.24 14.48 -12.23
N PHE A 210 8.17 15.27 -12.15
CA PHE A 210 7.13 15.07 -11.15
C PHE A 210 6.42 13.71 -11.28
N ARG A 211 6.08 13.26 -12.50
CA ARG A 211 5.56 11.89 -12.72
C ARG A 211 6.53 10.84 -12.25
N HIS A 212 7.80 10.95 -12.63
CA HIS A 212 8.83 9.98 -12.24
C HIS A 212 9.06 9.97 -10.72
N ALA A 213 9.07 11.13 -10.07
CA ALA A 213 9.11 11.25 -8.62
C ALA A 213 7.89 10.56 -7.98
N ALA A 214 6.67 10.86 -8.46
CA ALA A 214 5.43 10.26 -7.98
C ALA A 214 5.41 8.73 -8.11
N TYR A 215 5.83 8.17 -9.25
CA TYR A 215 5.91 6.71 -9.43
C TYR A 215 6.85 6.07 -8.41
N ARG A 216 8.00 6.69 -8.16
CA ARG A 216 8.98 6.17 -7.20
C ARG A 216 8.50 6.34 -5.76
N GLN A 217 7.86 7.47 -5.47
CA GLN A 217 7.29 7.77 -4.17
C GLN A 217 6.18 6.77 -3.83
N PHE A 218 5.32 6.45 -4.80
CA PHE A 218 4.34 5.39 -4.66
C PHE A 218 5.00 4.04 -4.37
N VAL A 219 5.99 3.64 -5.18
CA VAL A 219 6.66 2.34 -5.00
C VAL A 219 7.34 2.26 -3.64
N LEU A 220 8.01 3.33 -3.20
CA LEU A 220 8.65 3.39 -1.89
C LEU A 220 7.63 3.31 -0.74
N TRP A 221 6.52 4.05 -0.86
CA TRP A 221 5.48 4.06 0.17
C TRP A 221 4.72 2.72 0.22
N HIS A 222 4.45 2.09 -0.93
CA HIS A 222 3.60 0.91 -0.97
C HIS A 222 4.38 -0.41 -0.84
N HIS A 223 5.64 -0.44 -1.28
CA HIS A 223 6.47 -1.66 -1.29
C HIS A 223 7.75 -1.52 -0.45
N GLY A 224 7.97 -0.37 0.19
CA GLY A 224 9.20 -0.11 0.92
C GLY A 224 10.44 0.01 0.02
N LYS A 225 11.61 -0.21 0.63
CA LYS A 225 12.89 -0.13 -0.07
C LYS A 225 13.12 -1.37 -0.94
N LEU A 226 13.20 -1.17 -2.25
CA LEU A 226 13.53 -2.23 -3.21
C LEU A 226 15.04 -2.28 -3.51
N GLY A 227 15.53 -3.50 -3.77
CA GLY A 227 16.92 -3.76 -4.18
C GLY A 227 17.17 -3.41 -5.66
N LYS A 228 18.45 -3.46 -6.08
CA LYS A 228 18.81 -3.25 -7.48
C LYS A 228 18.16 -4.34 -8.35
N GLY A 229 17.43 -3.93 -9.38
CA GLY A 229 16.78 -4.83 -10.32
C GLY A 229 15.34 -5.21 -9.96
N ASP A 230 14.93 -5.06 -8.69
CA ASP A 230 13.52 -5.24 -8.31
C ASP A 230 12.73 -3.98 -8.67
N ARG A 231 11.89 -4.09 -9.71
CA ARG A 231 11.00 -3.02 -10.16
C ARG A 231 9.56 -3.50 -10.04
N ARG A 232 8.75 -2.76 -9.27
CA ARG A 232 7.32 -3.02 -9.11
C ARG A 232 6.50 -2.14 -10.03
N VAL A 233 5.42 -2.71 -10.54
CA VAL A 233 4.45 -2.02 -11.41
C VAL A 233 3.51 -1.20 -10.53
N VAL A 234 3.33 0.08 -10.89
CA VAL A 234 2.33 0.94 -10.24
C VAL A 234 0.95 0.58 -10.78
N PRO A 235 -0.09 0.40 -9.94
CA PRO A 235 -1.44 0.07 -10.38
C PRO A 235 -2.02 1.08 -11.37
N SER A 236 -2.87 0.61 -12.28
CA SER A 236 -3.48 1.43 -13.35
C SER A 236 -4.18 2.68 -12.82
N CYS A 237 -5.04 2.55 -11.81
CA CYS A 237 -5.71 3.70 -11.18
C CYS A 237 -4.73 4.75 -10.63
N CYS A 238 -3.62 4.32 -10.03
CA CYS A 238 -2.59 5.19 -9.51
C CYS A 238 -1.81 5.88 -10.64
N VAL A 239 -1.47 5.14 -11.70
CA VAL A 239 -0.81 5.70 -12.89
C VAL A 239 -1.69 6.77 -13.54
N LEU A 240 -2.99 6.52 -13.68
CA LEU A 240 -3.95 7.46 -14.24
C LEU A 240 -4.05 8.72 -13.38
N ALA A 241 -4.16 8.59 -12.05
CA ALA A 241 -4.19 9.73 -11.14
C ALA A 241 -2.92 10.58 -11.24
N ILE A 242 -1.74 9.95 -11.30
CA ILE A 242 -0.45 10.64 -11.46
C ILE A 242 -0.36 11.36 -12.81
N ARG A 243 -0.78 10.72 -13.90
CA ARG A 243 -0.77 11.32 -15.25
C ARG A 243 -1.78 12.46 -15.38
N ALA A 244 -2.92 12.38 -14.68
CA ALA A 244 -3.89 13.47 -14.61
C ALA A 244 -3.32 14.68 -13.86
N ARG A 245 -2.61 14.46 -12.75
CA ARG A 245 -1.98 15.54 -11.98
C ARG A 245 -0.79 16.18 -12.70
N TYR A 246 0.02 15.37 -13.37
CA TYR A 246 1.23 15.80 -14.06
C TYR A 246 1.20 15.31 -15.52
N PRO A 247 0.43 15.98 -16.40
CA PRO A 247 0.22 15.52 -17.77
C PRO A 247 1.47 15.65 -18.65
N SER A 248 1.60 14.77 -19.64
CA SER A 248 2.56 14.94 -20.73
C SER A 248 1.99 15.89 -21.78
N ALA A 249 2.78 16.85 -22.26
CA ALA A 249 2.33 17.87 -23.20
C ALA A 249 1.82 17.27 -24.54
N ASN A 250 2.38 16.12 -24.95
CA ASN A 250 2.02 15.42 -26.17
C ASN A 250 1.12 14.20 -25.92
N GLY A 251 0.73 13.93 -24.67
CA GLY A 251 -0.07 12.75 -24.30
C GLY A 251 0.64 11.39 -24.44
N PHE A 252 1.90 11.36 -24.89
CA PHE A 252 2.67 10.13 -25.01
C PHE A 252 3.35 9.77 -23.69
N TYR A 253 3.24 8.50 -23.31
CA TYR A 253 3.84 7.96 -22.09
C TYR A 253 4.60 6.67 -22.40
N VAL A 254 5.82 6.56 -21.89
CA VAL A 254 6.55 5.29 -21.88
C VAL A 254 5.96 4.42 -20.77
N GLY A 255 5.57 3.20 -21.11
CA GLY A 255 5.09 2.20 -20.16
C GLY A 255 6.20 1.63 -19.27
N PHE A 256 5.83 0.65 -18.46
CA PHE A 256 6.74 -0.06 -17.56
C PHE A 256 7.88 -0.72 -18.33
N ARG A 257 9.11 -0.42 -17.92
CA ARG A 257 10.33 -1.09 -18.39
C ARG A 257 10.86 -2.00 -17.28
N PRO A 258 10.98 -3.32 -17.52
CA PRO A 258 11.61 -4.23 -16.55
C PRO A 258 13.09 -3.89 -16.37
N ALA A 259 13.70 -4.39 -15.30
CA ALA A 259 15.14 -4.24 -15.12
C ALA A 259 15.87 -5.01 -16.23
N ARG A 260 16.99 -4.46 -16.71
CA ARG A 260 17.91 -5.24 -17.54
C ARG A 260 18.58 -6.25 -16.61
N LEU A 261 18.35 -7.54 -16.90
CA LEU A 261 19.04 -8.67 -16.29
C LEU A 261 20.55 -8.55 -16.53
#